data_AF-A0A2H0HRH7-F1
#
_entry.id   AF-A0A2H0HRH7-F1
#
_cell.length_a   1.000
_cell.length_b   1.000
_cell.length_c   1.000
_cell.angle_alpha   90.00
_cell.angle_beta   90.00
_cell.angle_gamma   90.00
#
_symmetry.space_group_name_H-M   'P 1'
#
loop_
_entity.id
_entity.type
_entity.pdbx_description
1 polymer ?
#
loop_
_entity_poly.entity_id
_entity_poly.type
_entity_poly.pdbx_seq_one_letter_code
_entity_poly.pdbx_strand_id
1 'polypeptide(L)'
;MVKSGEEATIEVGTEVPTLSSQTAAVQQSSGTSNILQSIQNRKTGIILNVSPVIYSDNRIDLTVRQEVSNALPVGANAAIQSPAISNRVVSTSLTLRDGGSVLMGGLMSSEQTESENGVPGLMNIPLLGRLFKSTSTNTTKTELLVMIVPYIIETDAEAEAITRAVTAQLENFALPTSLQAQPAK
;
A
#
# COMPACT_ATOMS: atom_id res chain seq x y z
N MET A 1 -20.44 4.43 -3.73
CA MET A 1 -21.46 4.07 -4.74
C MET A 1 -21.15 4.82 -6.02
N VAL A 2 -21.33 4.23 -7.19
CA VAL A 2 -21.01 4.83 -8.50
C VAL A 2 -22.07 4.38 -9.51
N LYS A 3 -22.41 5.25 -10.47
CA LYS A 3 -23.39 4.96 -11.51
C LYS A 3 -22.75 4.17 -12.66
N SER A 4 -23.54 3.35 -13.35
CA SER A 4 -23.11 2.65 -14.55
C SER A 4 -22.59 3.61 -15.63
N GLY A 5 -21.41 3.33 -16.17
CA GLY A 5 -20.72 4.13 -17.18
C GLY A 5 -19.94 5.33 -16.64
N GLU A 6 -19.97 5.57 -15.32
CA GLU A 6 -19.21 6.64 -14.69
C GLU A 6 -17.98 6.08 -13.95
N GLU A 7 -16.96 6.92 -13.79
CA GLU A 7 -15.77 6.59 -13.02
C GLU A 7 -15.88 7.19 -11.61
N ALA A 8 -15.51 6.41 -10.61
CA ALA A 8 -15.32 6.90 -9.25
C ALA A 8 -13.88 6.67 -8.81
N THR A 9 -13.33 7.67 -8.10
CA THR A 9 -11.99 7.61 -7.51
C THR A 9 -12.12 7.77 -5.99
N ILE A 10 -11.45 6.90 -5.25
CA ILE A 10 -11.29 6.99 -3.79
C ILE A 10 -9.79 7.15 -3.53
N GLU A 11 -9.41 8.23 -2.85
CA GLU A 11 -8.03 8.47 -2.43
C GLU A 11 -7.99 8.62 -0.90
N VAL A 12 -7.18 7.80 -0.23
CA VAL A 12 -6.97 7.84 1.21
C VAL A 12 -5.49 7.79 1.49
N GLY A 13 -4.92 8.88 2.00
CA GLY A 13 -3.51 8.92 2.35
C GLY A 13 -2.95 10.32 2.50
N THR A 14 -1.68 10.49 2.18
CA THR A 14 -0.93 11.73 2.40
C THR A 14 -0.10 12.08 1.18
N GLU A 15 0.14 13.38 0.99
CA GLU A 15 1.10 13.86 0.00
C GLU A 15 2.50 13.92 0.61
N VAL A 16 3.45 13.29 -0.08
CA VAL A 16 4.84 13.21 0.35
C VAL A 16 5.70 14.03 -0.62
N PRO A 17 6.47 15.01 -0.12
CA PRO A 17 7.37 15.77 -0.97
C PRO A 17 8.53 14.89 -1.43
N THR A 18 8.75 14.85 -2.74
CA THR A 18 9.85 14.11 -3.37
C THR A 18 10.74 15.07 -4.14
N LEU A 19 12.05 14.85 -4.11
CA LEU A 19 13.01 15.67 -4.83
C LEU A 19 13.00 15.27 -6.31
N SER A 20 12.56 16.16 -7.20
CA SER A 20 12.43 15.88 -8.64
C SER A 20 13.69 16.24 -9.42
N SER A 21 14.42 17.28 -9.00
CA SER A 21 15.74 17.63 -9.54
C SER A 21 16.61 18.35 -8.52
N GLN A 22 17.92 18.16 -8.65
CA GLN A 22 18.93 18.88 -7.90
C GLN A 22 20.03 19.30 -8.87
N THR A 23 20.29 20.60 -8.96
CA THR A 23 21.36 21.15 -9.80
C THR A 23 22.25 22.03 -8.94
N ALA A 24 23.55 21.72 -8.90
CA ALA A 24 24.54 22.62 -8.33
C ALA A 24 24.73 23.80 -9.29
N ALA A 25 24.53 25.04 -8.82
CA ALA A 25 24.79 26.23 -9.60
C ALA A 25 26.30 26.33 -9.91
N VAL A 26 26.64 26.65 -11.16
CA VAL A 26 28.03 26.82 -11.64
C VAL A 26 28.73 28.04 -11.02
N GLN A 27 27.97 28.95 -10.40
CA GLN A 27 28.51 30.14 -9.72
C GLN A 27 28.85 29.80 -8.26
N GLN A 28 30.13 29.52 -8.02
CA GLN A 28 30.69 29.37 -6.69
C GLN A 28 31.04 30.77 -6.15
N SER A 29 30.22 31.33 -5.27
CA SER A 29 30.56 32.56 -4.55
C SER A 29 31.13 32.19 -3.19
N SER A 30 32.39 32.54 -2.95
CA SER A 30 33.06 32.37 -1.64
C SER A 30 33.02 30.93 -1.07
N GLY A 31 33.21 29.91 -1.91
CA GLY A 31 33.31 28.51 -1.45
C GLY A 31 31.97 27.85 -1.06
N THR A 32 30.83 28.54 -1.24
CA THR A 32 29.49 27.95 -1.04
C THR A 32 28.83 27.70 -2.40
N SER A 33 28.57 26.45 -2.73
CA SER A 33 27.79 26.08 -3.92
C SER A 33 26.31 26.26 -3.63
N ASN A 34 25.62 27.12 -4.40
CA ASN A 34 24.17 27.22 -4.33
C ASN A 34 23.55 25.98 -4.99
N ILE A 35 22.75 25.22 -4.25
CA ILE A 35 22.08 24.03 -4.76
C ILE A 35 20.62 24.39 -5.04
N LEU A 36 20.23 24.35 -6.32
CA LEU A 36 18.82 24.50 -6.70
C LEU A 36 18.15 23.14 -6.60
N GLN A 37 17.08 23.06 -5.82
CA GLN A 37 16.26 21.86 -5.64
C GLN A 37 14.84 22.13 -6.13
N SER A 38 14.30 21.20 -6.91
CA SER A 38 12.88 21.19 -7.27
C SER A 38 12.18 20.07 -6.49
N ILE A 39 11.09 20.43 -5.80
CA ILE A 39 10.30 19.50 -4.98
C ILE A 39 8.97 19.28 -5.70
N GLN A 40 8.57 18.02 -5.82
CA GLN A 40 7.26 17.60 -6.32
C GLN A 40 6.53 16.79 -5.25
N ASN A 41 5.30 17.19 -4.93
CA ASN A 41 4.44 16.41 -4.06
C ASN A 41 3.90 15.19 -4.81
N ARG A 42 4.03 14.02 -4.21
CA ARG A 42 3.48 12.77 -4.71
C ARG A 42 2.47 12.22 -3.71
N LYS A 43 1.25 11.92 -4.17
CA LYS A 43 0.23 11.25 -3.36
C LYS A 43 0.69 9.84 -3.01
N THR A 44 0.50 9.46 -1.75
CA THR A 44 0.76 8.11 -1.24
C THR A 44 -0.41 7.64 -0.38
N GLY A 45 -0.60 6.33 -0.25
CA GLY A 45 -1.72 5.72 0.45
C GLY A 45 -2.49 4.76 -0.45
N ILE A 46 -3.80 4.70 -0.28
CA ILE A 46 -4.69 3.84 -1.06
C ILE A 46 -5.44 4.70 -2.08
N ILE A 47 -5.26 4.40 -3.35
CA ILE A 47 -5.99 5.01 -4.46
C ILE A 47 -6.75 3.89 -5.17
N LEU A 48 -8.06 4.05 -5.33
CA LEU A 48 -8.93 3.10 -5.98
C LEU A 48 -9.78 3.81 -7.03
N ASN A 49 -9.57 3.45 -8.29
CA ASN A 49 -10.38 3.85 -9.42
C ASN A 49 -11.27 2.68 -9.84
N VAL A 50 -12.56 2.93 -9.99
CA VAL A 50 -13.54 1.95 -10.44
C VAL A 50 -14.44 2.55 -11.50
N SER A 51 -14.71 1.77 -12.55
CA SER A 51 -15.70 2.10 -13.57
C SER A 51 -16.52 0.87 -13.91
N PRO A 52 -17.78 0.79 -13.43
CA PRO A 52 -18.69 -0.29 -13.75
C PRO A 52 -19.54 0.02 -14.98
N VAL A 53 -19.87 -1.00 -15.76
CA VAL A 53 -20.91 -0.99 -16.79
C VAL A 53 -21.86 -2.14 -16.49
N ILE A 54 -23.13 -1.80 -16.26
CA ILE A 54 -24.18 -2.75 -15.89
C ILE A 54 -25.02 -3.08 -17.13
N TYR A 55 -25.22 -4.37 -17.39
CA TYR A 55 -26.06 -4.91 -18.45
C TYR A 55 -27.41 -5.37 -17.92
N SER A 56 -28.38 -5.56 -18.82
CA SER A 56 -29.76 -5.97 -18.49
C SER A 56 -29.89 -7.36 -17.88
N ASP A 57 -28.86 -8.20 -17.98
CA ASP A 57 -28.80 -9.56 -17.41
C ASP A 57 -28.11 -9.60 -16.01
N ASN A 58 -28.06 -8.45 -15.32
CA ASN A 58 -27.36 -8.25 -14.05
C ASN A 58 -25.87 -8.62 -14.11
N ARG A 59 -25.30 -8.57 -15.33
CA ARG A 59 -23.87 -8.67 -15.57
C ARG A 59 -23.24 -7.29 -15.43
N ILE A 60 -22.05 -7.28 -14.84
CA ILE A 60 -21.28 -6.09 -14.53
C ILE A 60 -19.92 -6.29 -15.17
N ASP A 61 -19.57 -5.42 -16.11
CA ASP A 61 -18.18 -5.26 -16.53
C ASP A 61 -17.56 -4.20 -15.64
N LEU A 62 -16.49 -4.57 -14.94
CA LEU A 62 -15.86 -3.71 -13.96
C LEU A 62 -14.39 -3.51 -14.34
N THR A 63 -14.03 -2.25 -14.60
CA THR A 63 -12.63 -1.84 -14.71
C THR A 63 -12.17 -1.30 -13.36
N VAL A 64 -11.09 -1.86 -12.84
CA VAL A 64 -10.55 -1.53 -11.52
C VAL A 64 -9.07 -1.25 -11.63
N ARG A 65 -8.65 -0.14 -11.05
CA ARG A 65 -7.25 0.15 -10.80
C ARG A 65 -7.08 0.52 -9.32
N GLN A 66 -6.36 -0.32 -8.60
CA GLN A 66 -6.00 -0.08 -7.21
C GLN A 66 -4.51 0.16 -7.10
N GLU A 67 -4.13 1.21 -6.39
CA GLU A 67 -2.76 1.56 -6.06
C GLU A 67 -2.64 1.66 -4.54
N VAL A 68 -1.69 0.91 -3.96
CA VAL A 68 -1.34 0.97 -2.54
C VAL A 68 0.12 1.36 -2.44
N SER A 69 0.36 2.55 -1.91
CA SER A 69 1.68 3.15 -1.82
C SER A 69 2.02 3.58 -0.39
N ASN A 70 3.31 3.54 -0.07
CA ASN A 70 3.83 3.94 1.23
C ASN A 70 5.20 4.60 1.06
N ALA A 71 5.43 5.72 1.76
CA ALA A 71 6.73 6.37 1.81
C ALA A 71 7.65 5.66 2.82
N LEU A 72 8.79 5.21 2.33
CA LEU A 72 9.80 4.55 3.15
C LEU A 72 10.62 5.60 3.90
N PRO A 73 11.04 5.31 5.15
CA PRO A 73 11.90 6.21 5.91
C PRO A 73 13.21 6.51 5.16
N VAL A 74 13.64 7.77 5.22
CA VAL A 74 14.94 8.19 4.70
C VAL A 74 16.01 7.93 5.77
N GLY A 75 17.04 7.16 5.45
CA GLY A 75 18.17 6.94 6.35
C GLY A 75 19.00 8.22 6.54
N ALA A 76 19.61 8.40 7.71
CA ALA A 76 20.40 9.59 8.03
C ALA A 76 21.58 9.85 7.07
N ASN A 77 22.06 8.80 6.39
CA ASN A 77 23.18 8.84 5.44
C ASN A 77 22.74 8.58 3.98
N ALA A 78 21.47 8.79 3.66
CA ALA A 78 20.99 8.57 2.29
C ALA A 78 21.64 9.55 1.32
N ALA A 79 22.11 9.05 0.17
CA ALA A 79 22.69 9.89 -0.89
C ALA A 79 21.67 10.90 -1.45
N ILE A 80 20.37 10.57 -1.37
CA ILE A 80 19.26 11.43 -1.72
C ILE A 80 18.39 11.60 -0.49
N GLN A 81 18.25 12.84 -0.01
CA GLN A 81 17.38 13.19 1.11
C GLN A 81 15.90 13.26 0.66
N SER A 82 15.40 12.18 0.08
CA SER A 82 14.03 12.05 -0.40
C SER A 82 13.51 10.62 -0.18
N PRO A 83 12.27 10.43 0.28
CA PRO A 83 11.73 9.11 0.57
C PRO A 83 11.53 8.31 -0.72
N ALA A 84 11.96 7.05 -0.68
CA ALA A 84 11.55 6.07 -1.69
C ALA A 84 10.07 5.73 -1.47
N ILE A 85 9.30 5.61 -2.56
CA ILE A 85 7.89 5.23 -2.48
C ILE A 85 7.75 3.77 -2.90
N SER A 86 7.38 2.91 -1.94
CA SER A 86 6.94 1.55 -2.26
C SER A 86 5.57 1.64 -2.89
N ASN A 87 5.38 1.02 -4.06
CA ASN A 87 4.11 1.05 -4.77
C ASN A 87 3.65 -0.36 -5.17
N ARG A 88 2.36 -0.63 -5.00
CA ARG A 88 1.70 -1.87 -5.42
C ARG A 88 0.50 -1.47 -6.25
N VAL A 89 0.50 -1.87 -7.52
CA VAL A 89 -0.57 -1.49 -8.46
C VAL A 89 -1.18 -2.75 -9.05
N VAL A 90 -2.52 -2.81 -9.01
CA VAL A 90 -3.33 -3.83 -9.68
C VAL A 90 -4.26 -3.09 -10.63
N SER A 91 -4.25 -3.46 -11.91
CA SER A 91 -5.13 -2.91 -12.93
C SER A 91 -5.74 -4.07 -13.71
N THR A 92 -7.05 -4.19 -13.69
CA THR A 92 -7.76 -5.31 -14.31
C THR A 92 -9.14 -4.91 -14.81
N SER A 93 -9.65 -5.70 -15.75
CA SER A 93 -11.02 -5.65 -16.24
C SER A 93 -11.60 -7.05 -16.10
N LEU A 94 -12.76 -7.13 -15.47
CA LEU A 94 -13.43 -8.40 -15.17
C LEU A 94 -14.93 -8.28 -15.43
N THR A 95 -15.53 -9.40 -15.77
CA THR A 95 -16.98 -9.55 -15.94
C THR A 95 -17.50 -10.49 -14.87
N LEU A 96 -18.51 -10.04 -14.12
CA LEU A 96 -19.08 -10.76 -13.00
C LEU A 96 -20.56 -10.42 -12.86
N ARG A 97 -21.29 -11.23 -12.09
CA ARG A 97 -22.70 -10.98 -11.78
C ARG A 97 -22.83 -10.24 -10.47
N ASP A 98 -23.99 -9.63 -10.25
CA ASP A 98 -24.36 -9.04 -8.97
C ASP A 98 -24.09 -9.99 -7.78
N GLY A 99 -23.43 -9.47 -6.74
CA GLY A 99 -23.03 -10.22 -5.55
C GLY A 99 -21.92 -11.27 -5.77
N GLY A 100 -21.44 -11.46 -7.00
CA GLY A 100 -20.37 -12.39 -7.32
C GLY A 100 -19.02 -11.89 -6.81
N SER A 101 -18.19 -12.76 -6.24
CA SER A 101 -16.83 -12.42 -5.87
C SER A 101 -15.82 -12.98 -6.87
N VAL A 102 -14.76 -12.21 -7.15
CA VAL A 102 -13.61 -12.74 -7.88
C VAL A 102 -12.32 -12.26 -7.25
N LEU A 103 -11.36 -13.17 -7.21
CA LEU A 103 -10.00 -12.86 -6.85
C LEU A 103 -9.29 -12.27 -8.08
N MET A 104 -8.99 -10.98 -8.03
CA MET A 104 -8.38 -10.27 -9.16
C MET A 104 -6.88 -10.54 -9.29
N GLY A 105 -6.23 -10.92 -8.18
CA GLY A 105 -4.83 -11.31 -8.17
C GLY A 105 -4.21 -11.27 -6.78
N GLY A 106 -2.94 -11.66 -6.74
CA GLY A 106 -2.10 -11.48 -5.56
C GLY A 106 -0.62 -11.40 -5.90
N LEU A 107 0.14 -10.68 -5.09
CA LEU A 107 1.60 -10.60 -5.19
C LEU A 107 2.20 -11.24 -3.95
N MET A 108 3.02 -12.28 -4.15
CA MET A 108 3.83 -12.88 -3.09
C MET A 108 5.30 -12.58 -3.39
N SER A 109 5.95 -11.84 -2.50
CA SER A 109 7.40 -11.58 -2.54
C SER A 109 8.07 -12.24 -1.34
N SER A 110 9.21 -12.89 -1.57
CA SER A 110 10.04 -13.48 -0.52
C SER A 110 11.48 -13.04 -0.77
N GLU A 111 12.02 -12.27 0.17
CA GLU A 111 13.41 -11.84 0.15
C GLU A 111 14.17 -12.56 1.26
N GLN A 112 15.28 -13.21 0.93
CA GLN A 112 16.14 -13.88 1.89
C GLN A 112 17.53 -13.23 1.85
N THR A 113 17.96 -12.68 2.97
CA THR A 113 19.30 -12.11 3.15
C THR A 113 20.09 -13.02 4.06
N GLU A 114 21.19 -13.58 3.56
CA GLU A 114 22.14 -14.35 4.36
C GLU A 114 23.41 -13.51 4.59
N SER A 115 23.73 -13.25 5.85
CA SER A 115 24.92 -12.53 6.26
C SER A 115 25.83 -13.49 7.02
N GLU A 116 27.02 -13.74 6.47
CA GLU A 116 28.04 -14.55 7.12
C GLU A 116 29.16 -13.64 7.65
N ASN A 117 29.44 -13.71 8.95
CA ASN A 117 30.55 -13.01 9.60
C ASN A 117 31.45 -14.04 10.27
N GLY A 118 32.76 -13.99 10.03
CA GLY A 118 33.68 -14.94 10.63
C GLY A 118 35.12 -14.44 10.69
N VAL A 119 35.96 -15.20 11.38
CA VAL A 119 37.41 -14.92 11.45
C VAL A 119 38.04 -15.32 10.11
N PRO A 120 38.70 -14.38 9.38
CA PRO A 120 39.34 -14.68 8.10
C PRO A 120 40.34 -15.84 8.23
N GLY A 121 40.33 -16.76 7.26
CA GLY A 121 41.16 -17.97 7.29
C GLY A 121 40.54 -19.12 8.08
N LEU A 122 40.25 -18.92 9.37
CA LEU A 122 39.71 -19.98 10.24
C LEU A 122 38.28 -20.40 9.87
N MET A 123 37.47 -19.48 9.33
CA MET A 123 36.10 -19.76 8.88
C MET A 123 36.00 -20.81 7.75
N ASN A 124 37.10 -21.02 7.00
CA ASN A 124 37.14 -21.92 5.84
C ASN A 124 37.69 -23.32 6.15
N ILE A 125 38.07 -23.61 7.40
CA ILE A 125 38.62 -24.91 7.78
C ILE A 125 37.49 -25.97 7.73
N PRO A 126 37.65 -27.08 6.97
CA PRO A 126 36.70 -28.19 6.98
C PRO A 126 36.49 -28.72 8.40
N LEU A 127 35.27 -29.16 8.75
CA LEU A 127 34.84 -29.59 10.09
C LEU A 127 34.79 -28.50 11.19
N LEU A 128 35.80 -27.62 11.29
CA LEU A 128 35.95 -26.69 12.42
C LEU A 128 35.50 -25.25 12.12
N GLY A 129 35.41 -24.85 10.85
CA GLY A 129 35.12 -23.47 10.44
C GLY A 129 33.77 -22.93 10.94
N ARG A 130 32.80 -23.81 11.26
CA ARG A 130 31.50 -23.41 11.85
C ARG A 130 31.61 -22.81 13.25
N LEU A 131 32.68 -23.10 14.00
CA LEU A 131 32.93 -22.51 15.32
C LEU A 131 33.49 -21.08 15.22
N PHE A 132 34.01 -20.70 14.06
CA PHE A 132 34.68 -19.42 13.80
C PHE A 132 33.89 -18.50 12.86
N LYS A 133 32.65 -18.87 12.54
CA LYS A 133 31.71 -18.07 11.75
C LYS A 133 30.34 -18.04 12.39
N SER A 134 29.62 -16.95 12.15
CA SER A 134 28.23 -16.72 12.53
C SER A 134 27.46 -16.41 11.26
N THR A 135 26.41 -17.18 11.01
CA THR A 135 25.51 -16.98 9.88
C THR A 135 24.20 -16.43 10.42
N SER A 136 23.75 -15.31 9.87
CA SER A 136 22.46 -14.71 10.15
C SER A 136 21.61 -14.74 8.89
N THR A 137 20.47 -15.42 8.93
CA THR A 137 19.51 -15.47 7.83
C THR A 137 18.29 -14.64 8.20
N ASN A 138 17.97 -13.62 7.39
CA ASN A 138 16.76 -12.82 7.51
C ASN A 138 15.83 -13.13 6.33
N THR A 139 14.56 -13.42 6.58
CA THR A 139 13.57 -13.71 5.53
C THR A 139 12.37 -12.79 5.66
N THR A 140 12.12 -11.99 4.62
CA THR A 140 10.98 -11.05 4.54
C THR A 140 9.98 -11.57 3.53
N LYS A 141 8.77 -11.92 3.98
CA LYS A 141 7.67 -12.36 3.12
C LYS A 141 6.59 -11.28 3.07
N THR A 142 6.17 -10.91 1.86
CA THR A 142 5.08 -9.94 1.63
C THR A 142 4.00 -10.60 0.77
N GLU A 143 2.75 -10.53 1.21
CA GLU A 143 1.59 -11.05 0.48
C GLU A 143 0.56 -9.92 0.29
N LEU A 144 0.09 -9.73 -0.93
CA LEU A 144 -1.06 -8.87 -1.26
C LEU A 144 -2.12 -9.74 -1.92
N LEU A 145 -3.35 -9.70 -1.41
CA LEU A 145 -4.51 -10.35 -2.01
C LEU A 145 -5.57 -9.29 -2.31
N VAL A 146 -6.12 -9.30 -3.53
CA VAL A 146 -7.17 -8.34 -3.90
C VAL A 146 -8.41 -9.06 -4.40
N MET A 147 -9.50 -8.88 -3.67
CA MET A 147 -10.82 -9.44 -3.97
C MET A 147 -11.82 -8.30 -4.12
N ILE A 148 -12.74 -8.44 -5.08
CA ILE A 148 -13.85 -7.51 -5.28
C ILE A 148 -15.18 -8.26 -5.32
N VAL A 149 -16.20 -7.60 -4.77
CA VAL A 149 -17.60 -8.04 -4.74
C VAL A 149 -18.48 -6.83 -5.08
N PRO A 150 -18.99 -6.69 -6.31
CA PRO A 150 -19.89 -5.62 -6.70
C PRO A 150 -21.33 -5.96 -6.31
N TYR A 151 -22.10 -4.92 -6.00
CA TYR A 151 -23.53 -5.00 -5.76
C TYR A 151 -24.24 -3.96 -6.64
N ILE A 152 -25.31 -4.38 -7.32
CA ILE A 152 -26.22 -3.50 -8.06
C ILE A 152 -27.25 -2.97 -7.08
N ILE A 153 -27.54 -1.67 -7.19
CA ILE A 153 -28.55 -1.00 -6.38
C ILE A 153 -29.53 -0.38 -7.37
N GLU A 154 -30.78 -0.86 -7.37
CA GLU A 154 -31.80 -0.46 -8.35
C GLU A 154 -32.75 0.61 -7.77
N THR A 155 -32.95 0.62 -6.45
CA THR A 155 -33.90 1.52 -5.79
C THR A 155 -33.27 2.34 -4.67
N ASP A 156 -33.86 3.51 -4.39
CA ASP A 156 -33.45 4.36 -3.27
C ASP A 156 -33.62 3.64 -1.92
N ALA A 157 -34.67 2.83 -1.79
CA ALA A 157 -34.92 2.03 -0.59
C ALA A 157 -33.81 1.01 -0.32
N GLU A 158 -33.26 0.38 -1.36
CA GLU A 158 -32.08 -0.50 -1.27
C GLU A 158 -30.84 0.27 -0.87
N ALA A 159 -30.60 1.45 -1.48
CA ALA A 159 -29.48 2.32 -1.15
C ALA A 159 -29.50 2.71 0.34
N GLU A 160 -30.66 3.08 0.87
CA GLU A 160 -30.86 3.40 2.29
C GLU A 160 -30.67 2.18 3.19
N ALA A 161 -31.14 1.00 2.78
CA ALA A 161 -30.96 -0.24 3.53
C ALA A 161 -29.49 -0.61 3.66
N ILE A 162 -28.73 -0.55 2.56
CA ILE A 162 -27.28 -0.82 2.53
C ILE A 162 -26.53 0.19 3.40
N THR A 163 -26.85 1.48 3.25
CA THR A 163 -26.21 2.54 4.04
C THR A 163 -26.43 2.32 5.54
N ARG A 164 -27.67 2.02 5.96
CA ARG A 164 -27.97 1.71 7.37
C ARG A 164 -27.25 0.47 7.86
N ALA A 165 -27.18 -0.58 7.05
CA ALA A 165 -26.48 -1.81 7.40
C ALA A 165 -24.96 -1.57 7.61
N VAL A 166 -24.32 -0.81 6.70
CA VAL A 166 -22.90 -0.45 6.82
C VAL A 166 -22.65 0.40 8.06
N THR A 167 -23.47 1.44 8.31
CA THR A 167 -23.32 2.28 9.49
C THR A 167 -23.48 1.49 10.79
N ALA A 168 -24.48 0.61 10.89
CA ALA A 168 -24.67 -0.24 12.07
C ALA A 168 -23.50 -1.20 12.32
N GLN A 169 -22.88 -1.72 11.25
CA GLN A 169 -21.67 -2.55 11.38
C GLN A 169 -20.48 -1.73 11.89
N LEU A 170 -20.33 -0.49 11.45
CA LEU A 170 -19.26 0.41 11.93
C LEU A 170 -19.43 0.76 13.42
N GLU A 171 -20.67 1.01 13.86
CA GLU A 171 -20.97 1.26 15.28
C GLU A 171 -20.64 0.05 16.16
N ASN A 172 -20.97 -1.16 15.71
CA ASN A 172 -20.63 -2.39 16.42
C ASN A 172 -19.12 -2.67 16.49
N PHE A 173 -18.36 -2.21 15.49
CA PHE A 173 -16.90 -2.30 15.50
C PHE A 173 -16.25 -1.31 16.47
N ALA A 174 -16.94 -0.21 16.79
CA ALA A 174 -16.41 0.87 17.60
C ALA A 174 -16.52 0.65 19.12
N LEU A 175 -17.23 -0.39 19.61
CA LEU A 175 -17.52 -0.54 21.04
C LEU A 175 -17.42 -2.00 21.53
N PRO A 176 -16.54 -2.25 22.52
CA PRO A 176 -17.05 -2.69 23.82
C PRO A 176 -16.91 -1.56 24.85
N THR A 177 -18.02 -0.90 25.17
CA THR A 177 -18.16 0.05 26.30
C THR A 177 -18.23 -0.68 27.64
N SER A 178 -17.40 -1.69 27.89
CA SER A 178 -17.42 -2.47 29.14
C SER A 178 -16.17 -2.26 30.00
N LEU A 179 -15.60 -1.06 30.01
CA LEU A 179 -14.60 -0.61 30.99
C LEU A 179 -14.83 0.85 31.42
N GLN A 180 -16.08 1.27 31.60
CA GLN A 180 -16.37 2.51 32.32
C GLN A 180 -17.26 2.22 33.54
N ALA A 181 -16.70 2.58 34.70
CA ALA A 181 -17.30 2.71 36.01
C ALA A 181 -17.58 1.42 36.82
N GLN A 182 -16.55 0.90 37.48
CA GLN A 182 -16.73 0.37 38.83
C GLN A 182 -16.31 1.49 39.81
N PRO A 183 -17.23 2.12 40.56
CA PRO A 183 -16.83 3.05 41.60
C PRO A 183 -16.15 2.26 42.71
N ALA A 184 -14.91 2.62 43.03
CA ALA A 184 -14.24 2.16 44.24
C ALA A 184 -15.09 2.60 45.44
N LYS A 185 -15.41 1.64 46.31
CA LYS A 185 -16.09 1.85 47.58
C LYS A 185 -15.06 1.90 48.70
#